data_AF-R9GQ51-F1
#
_entry.id   AF-R9GQ51-F1
#
_cell.length_a   1.000
_cell.length_b   1.000
_cell.length_c   1.000
_cell.angle_alpha   90.00
_cell.angle_beta   90.00
_cell.angle_gamma   90.00
#
_symmetry.space_group_name_H-M   'P 1'
#
loop_
_entity.id
_entity.type
_entity.pdbx_description
1 polymer ?
#
loop_
_entity_poly.entity_id
_entity_poly.type
_entity_poly.pdbx_seq_one_letter_code
_entity_poly.pdbx_strand_id
1 'polypeptide(L)'
;MKYDLTEIKVKAGEEVTLTLKNAGTMAKEAMGHNFVLLAQGADVAAFATEAMANKASDYIPTGSKAILVHTKLLGPGESDTITFTVPAGEYEFICSFPGHYGMMRGKVIAE
;
A
#
# COMPACT_ATOMS: atom_id res chain seq x y z
N MET A 1 5.50 -0.49 -12.50
CA MET A 1 5.91 0.00 -11.16
C MET A 1 5.65 1.50 -10.99
N LYS A 2 4.39 1.94 -11.07
CA LYS A 2 3.95 3.25 -10.60
C LYS A 2 2.46 3.14 -10.27
N TYR A 3 2.01 3.87 -9.27
CA TYR A 3 0.59 4.16 -9.16
C TYR A 3 0.22 5.26 -10.17
N ASP A 4 -1.05 5.31 -10.53
CA ASP A 4 -1.62 6.43 -11.29
C ASP A 4 -1.78 7.69 -10.42
N LEU A 5 -2.00 7.50 -9.11
CA LEU A 5 -2.07 8.56 -8.11
C LEU A 5 -0.88 8.53 -7.15
N THR A 6 -0.30 9.70 -6.87
CA THR A 6 0.71 9.89 -5.82
C THR A 6 0.17 10.68 -4.62
N GLU A 7 -1.04 11.22 -4.73
CA GLU A 7 -1.75 11.93 -3.68
C GLU A 7 -3.23 11.54 -3.73
N ILE A 8 -3.80 11.22 -2.56
CA ILE A 8 -5.21 10.90 -2.39
C ILE A 8 -5.74 11.77 -1.25
N LYS A 9 -6.64 12.70 -1.57
CA LYS A 9 -7.28 13.55 -0.56
C LYS A 9 -8.60 12.94 -0.11
N VAL A 10 -8.78 12.85 1.20
CA VAL A 10 -9.98 12.29 1.83
C VAL A 10 -10.42 13.19 2.98
N LYS A 11 -11.67 13.06 3.40
CA LYS A 11 -12.13 13.73 4.60
C LYS A 11 -11.69 12.97 5.85
N ALA A 12 -11.17 13.69 6.82
CA ALA A 12 -10.79 13.11 8.10
C ALA A 12 -11.99 12.48 8.82
N GLY A 13 -11.81 11.26 9.33
CA GLY A 13 -12.83 10.55 10.11
C GLY A 13 -14.00 9.98 9.31
N GLU A 14 -14.05 10.18 7.99
CA GLU A 14 -15.03 9.52 7.11
C GLU A 14 -14.48 8.17 6.59
N GLU A 15 -15.38 7.26 6.23
CA GLU A 15 -15.00 5.99 5.60
C GLU A 15 -14.52 6.24 4.16
N VAL A 16 -13.36 5.69 3.85
CA VAL A 16 -12.74 5.70 2.53
C VAL A 16 -12.82 4.30 1.94
N THR A 17 -13.34 4.18 0.72
CA THR A 17 -13.27 2.95 -0.08
C THR A 17 -12.23 3.12 -1.18
N LEU A 18 -11.19 2.28 -1.18
CA LEU A 18 -10.12 2.30 -2.17
C LEU A 18 -10.08 0.98 -2.92
N THR A 19 -10.04 1.06 -4.26
CA THR A 19 -9.84 -0.10 -5.13
C THR A 19 -8.50 0.00 -5.82
N LEU A 20 -7.64 -0.99 -5.62
CA LEU A 20 -6.43 -1.15 -6.41
C LEU A 20 -6.72 -2.11 -7.57
N LYS A 21 -6.34 -1.71 -8.78
CA LYS A 21 -6.37 -2.56 -9.98
C LYS A 21 -4.97 -2.67 -10.55
N ASN A 22 -4.47 -3.88 -10.76
CA ASN A 22 -3.21 -4.10 -11.45
C ASN A 22 -3.46 -4.21 -12.96
N ALA A 23 -3.19 -3.12 -13.69
CA ALA A 23 -3.31 -3.07 -15.15
C ALA A 23 -2.06 -3.58 -15.89
N GLY A 24 -1.08 -4.14 -15.19
CA GLY A 24 0.12 -4.73 -15.77
C GLY A 24 -0.16 -6.04 -16.52
N THR A 25 0.88 -6.56 -17.18
CA THR A 25 0.82 -7.79 -17.97
C THR A 25 1.80 -8.87 -17.48
N MET A 26 2.70 -8.52 -16.57
CA MET A 26 3.72 -9.41 -16.02
C MET A 26 3.14 -10.25 -14.87
N ALA A 27 3.66 -11.47 -14.69
CA ALA A 27 3.22 -12.40 -13.65
C ALA A 27 3.36 -11.80 -12.22
N LYS A 28 2.46 -12.21 -11.31
CA LYS A 28 2.39 -11.72 -9.92
C LYS A 28 3.71 -11.93 -9.17
N GLU A 29 4.41 -13.02 -9.44
CA GLU A 29 5.67 -13.38 -8.78
C GLU A 29 6.84 -12.47 -9.20
N ALA A 30 6.72 -11.83 -10.36
CA ALA A 30 7.75 -10.94 -10.92
C ALA A 30 7.40 -9.45 -10.79
N MET A 31 6.11 -9.10 -10.82
CA MET A 31 5.64 -7.72 -10.88
C MET A 31 4.30 -7.54 -10.13
N GLY A 32 4.16 -8.22 -9.00
CA GLY A 32 3.01 -8.08 -8.14
C GLY A 32 2.94 -6.68 -7.53
N HIS A 33 1.72 -6.17 -7.34
CA HIS A 33 1.48 -4.86 -6.75
C HIS A 33 0.43 -4.96 -5.65
N ASN A 34 0.74 -4.44 -4.47
CA ASN A 34 -0.23 -4.20 -3.41
C ASN A 34 -0.27 -2.70 -3.11
N PHE A 35 -1.16 -2.30 -2.21
CA PHE A 35 -1.20 -0.98 -1.59
C PHE A 35 -1.17 -1.19 -0.08
N VAL A 36 -0.25 -0.52 0.61
CA VAL A 36 -0.13 -0.54 2.08
C VAL A 36 -0.17 0.89 2.57
N LEU A 37 -1.19 1.26 3.33
CA LEU A 37 -1.24 2.54 4.03
C LEU A 37 -0.56 2.41 5.37
N LEU A 38 0.44 3.25 5.61
CA LEU A 38 1.24 3.20 6.83
C LEU A 38 0.71 4.17 7.87
N ALA A 39 0.90 3.80 9.14
CA ALA A 39 0.63 4.66 10.27
C ALA A 39 1.48 5.93 10.17
N GLN A 40 0.93 7.05 10.64
CA GLN A 40 1.61 8.33 10.59
C GLN A 40 2.96 8.25 11.34
N GLY A 41 4.03 8.71 10.68
CA GLY A 41 5.40 8.66 11.21
C GLY A 41 6.07 7.29 11.16
N ALA A 42 5.48 6.28 10.50
CA ALA A 42 6.16 5.02 10.24
C ALA A 42 7.44 5.24 9.41
N ASP A 43 8.50 4.51 9.74
CA ASP A 43 9.71 4.47 8.91
C ASP A 43 9.47 3.57 7.70
N VAL A 44 9.23 4.18 6.55
CA VAL A 44 8.94 3.50 5.29
C VAL A 44 10.08 2.57 4.86
N ALA A 45 11.34 2.98 5.06
CA ALA A 45 12.49 2.20 4.64
C ALA A 45 12.68 0.97 5.54
N ALA A 46 12.50 1.13 6.85
CA ALA A 46 12.50 0.02 7.80
C ALA A 46 11.37 -0.96 7.50
N PHE A 47 10.14 -0.45 7.29
CA PHE A 47 8.99 -1.28 6.94
C PHE A 47 9.18 -2.02 5.62
N ALA A 48 9.65 -1.35 4.57
CA ALA A 48 9.92 -2.00 3.28
C ALA A 48 11.00 -3.09 3.40
N THR A 49 12.00 -2.88 4.26
CA THR A 49 13.04 -3.88 4.54
C THR A 49 12.46 -5.11 5.22
N GLU A 50 11.60 -4.92 6.22
CA GLU A 50 10.89 -6.00 6.90
C GLU A 50 9.95 -6.75 5.94
N ALA A 51 9.22 -6.02 5.09
CA ALA A 51 8.28 -6.58 4.11
C ALA A 51 8.93 -7.57 3.15
N MET A 52 10.19 -7.32 2.74
CA MET A 52 10.92 -8.23 1.85
C MET A 52 11.05 -9.65 2.41
N ALA A 53 11.11 -9.82 3.73
CA ALA A 53 11.22 -11.13 4.36
C ALA A 53 9.87 -11.88 4.43
N ASN A 54 8.74 -11.20 4.18
CA ASN A 54 7.40 -11.71 4.42
C ASN A 54 6.70 -12.22 3.14
N LYS A 55 7.45 -12.90 2.26
CA LYS A 55 6.95 -13.39 0.95
C LYS A 55 5.70 -14.26 1.07
N ALA A 56 5.62 -15.13 2.08
CA ALA A 56 4.48 -16.03 2.29
C ALA A 56 3.18 -15.29 2.63
N SER A 57 3.30 -14.07 3.17
CA SER A 57 2.19 -13.20 3.54
C SER A 57 2.04 -12.04 2.55
N ASP A 58 2.33 -12.28 1.26
CA ASP A 58 2.20 -11.25 0.20
C ASP A 58 3.03 -9.97 0.49
N TYR A 59 4.18 -10.14 1.17
CA TYR A 59 5.07 -9.08 1.63
C TYR A 59 4.43 -8.13 2.65
N ILE A 60 3.54 -8.68 3.49
CA ILE A 60 2.92 -7.99 4.62
C ILE A 60 3.49 -8.57 5.93
N PRO A 61 4.30 -7.81 6.68
CA PRO A 61 4.75 -8.22 8.01
C PRO A 61 3.58 -8.40 8.98
N THR A 62 3.42 -9.63 9.47
CA THR A 62 2.30 -9.98 10.35
C THR A 62 2.43 -9.30 11.71
N GLY A 63 1.37 -8.61 12.16
CA GLY A 63 1.36 -7.93 13.45
C GLY A 63 2.12 -6.59 13.48
N SER A 64 2.56 -6.07 12.33
CA SER A 64 3.22 -4.77 12.27
C SER A 64 2.26 -3.64 12.63
N LYS A 65 2.65 -2.83 13.62
CA LYS A 65 1.94 -1.61 14.01
C LYS A 65 2.09 -0.47 13.01
N ALA A 66 2.98 -0.63 12.04
CA ALA A 66 3.18 0.35 10.98
C ALA A 66 2.08 0.30 9.92
N ILE A 67 1.25 -0.75 9.86
CA ILE A 67 0.21 -0.90 8.84
C ILE A 67 -1.14 -0.46 9.41
N LEU A 68 -1.83 0.45 8.71
CA LEU A 68 -3.22 0.81 9.00
C LEU A 68 -4.19 -0.07 8.21
N VAL A 69 -3.94 -0.23 6.91
CA VAL A 69 -4.73 -1.08 6.00
C VAL A 69 -3.88 -1.46 4.79
N HIS A 70 -4.19 -2.58 4.16
CA HIS A 70 -3.54 -2.99 2.92
C HIS A 70 -4.46 -3.83 2.04
N THR A 71 -4.17 -3.85 0.74
CA THR A 71 -4.76 -4.80 -0.20
C THR A 71 -3.99 -6.12 -0.21
N LYS A 72 -4.52 -7.13 -0.87
CA LYS A 72 -3.75 -8.31 -1.32
C LYS A 72 -2.64 -7.90 -2.30
N LEU A 73 -1.68 -8.79 -2.51
CA LEU A 73 -0.77 -8.68 -3.65
C LEU A 73 -1.49 -9.10 -4.93
N LEU A 74 -1.53 -8.21 -5.91
CA LEU A 74 -2.27 -8.40 -7.15
C LEU A 74 -1.33 -8.74 -8.30
N GLY A 75 -1.69 -9.78 -9.04
CA GLY A 75 -1.19 -10.09 -10.38
C GLY A 75 -1.90 -9.30 -11.48
N PRO A 76 -1.53 -9.54 -12.75
CA PRO A 76 -2.07 -8.80 -13.88
C PRO A 76 -3.57 -9.05 -14.05
N GLY A 77 -4.34 -7.97 -14.19
CA GLY A 77 -5.81 -8.02 -14.35
C GLY A 77 -6.60 -8.17 -13.05
N GLU A 78 -5.94 -8.43 -11.93
CA GLU A 78 -6.59 -8.56 -10.62
C GLU A 78 -6.91 -7.19 -10.00
N SER A 79 -7.90 -7.18 -9.10
CA SER A 79 -8.30 -6.02 -8.30
C SER A 79 -8.66 -6.44 -6.88
N ASP A 80 -8.48 -5.53 -5.93
CA ASP A 80 -8.92 -5.69 -4.55
C ASP A 80 -9.41 -4.35 -4.00
N THR A 81 -10.42 -4.40 -3.14
CA THR A 81 -11.08 -3.24 -2.55
C THR A 81 -10.97 -3.30 -1.05
N ILE A 82 -10.50 -2.22 -0.46
CA ILE A 82 -10.32 -2.06 0.99
C ILE A 82 -11.10 -0.85 1.47
N THR A 83 -11.55 -0.90 2.72
CA THR A 83 -12.16 0.24 3.40
C THR A 83 -11.35 0.60 4.63
N PHE A 84 -11.25 1.89 4.93
CA PHE A 84 -10.54 2.39 6.09
C PHE A 84 -11.03 3.77 6.50
N THR A 85 -10.74 4.15 7.74
CA THR A 85 -10.95 5.49 8.27
C THR A 85 -9.66 5.94 8.93
N VAL A 86 -9.28 7.19 8.71
CA VAL A 86 -8.09 7.81 9.33
C VAL A 86 -8.43 9.19 9.88
N PRO A 87 -7.85 9.60 11.02
CA PRO A 87 -7.96 10.98 11.49
C PRO A 87 -7.20 11.94 10.57
N ALA A 88 -7.40 13.24 10.77
CA ALA A 88 -6.70 14.28 10.03
C ALA A 88 -5.18 14.10 10.11
N GLY A 89 -4.49 14.22 8.98
CA GLY A 89 -3.05 14.00 8.88
C GLY A 89 -2.59 13.55 7.51
N GLU A 90 -1.28 13.36 7.38
CA GLU A 90 -0.63 12.83 6.19
C GLU A 90 -0.10 11.43 6.48
N TYR A 91 -0.43 10.48 5.60
CA TYR A 91 -0.06 9.08 5.72
C TYR A 91 0.63 8.64 4.44
N GLU A 92 1.78 7.98 4.55
CA GLU A 92 2.44 7.41 3.38
C GLU A 92 1.78 6.09 3.00
N PHE A 93 1.57 5.89 1.70
CA PHE A 93 1.23 4.58 1.16
C PHE A 93 2.32 4.11 0.20
N ILE A 94 2.54 2.80 0.17
CA ILE A 94 3.57 2.16 -0.68
C ILE A 94 3.08 0.85 -1.29
N CYS A 95 3.81 0.39 -2.30
CA CYS A 95 3.86 -1.03 -2.67
C CYS A 95 4.99 -1.70 -1.89
N SER A 96 4.67 -2.72 -1.10
CA SER A 96 5.65 -3.44 -0.27
C SER A 96 6.36 -4.59 -0.99
N PHE A 97 5.97 -4.91 -2.22
CA PHE A 97 6.70 -5.86 -3.06
C PHE A 97 8.18 -5.45 -3.17
N PRO A 98 9.14 -6.39 -3.07
CA PRO A 98 10.56 -6.09 -2.96
C PRO A 98 11.06 -5.09 -4.01
N GLY A 99 11.66 -3.98 -3.54
CA GLY A 99 12.23 -2.94 -4.39
C GLY A 99 11.24 -1.93 -4.99
N HIS A 100 9.92 -2.12 -4.84
CA HIS A 100 8.94 -1.25 -5.48
C HIS A 100 8.73 0.09 -4.75
N TYR A 101 8.87 0.13 -3.42
CA TYR A 101 8.55 1.31 -2.60
C TYR A 101 9.29 2.59 -3.02
N GLY A 102 10.48 2.47 -3.64
CA GLY A 102 11.25 3.61 -4.12
C GLY A 102 10.56 4.40 -5.25
N MET A 103 9.67 3.75 -6.02
CA MET A 103 8.90 4.38 -7.11
C MET A 103 7.39 4.33 -6.89
N MET A 104 6.90 3.28 -6.23
CA MET A 104 5.48 3.06 -5.98
C MET A 104 5.13 3.50 -4.57
N ARG A 105 5.01 4.82 -4.40
CA ARG A 105 4.59 5.44 -3.16
C ARG A 105 3.84 6.74 -3.39
N GLY A 106 3.10 7.18 -2.39
CA GLY A 106 2.40 8.45 -2.38
C GLY A 106 1.87 8.78 -0.99
N LYS A 107 0.98 9.77 -0.91
CA LYS A 107 0.37 10.21 0.35
C LYS A 107 -1.15 10.15 0.32
N VAL A 108 -1.75 9.67 1.40
CA VAL A 108 -3.14 10.00 1.74
C VAL A 108 -3.10 11.25 2.62
N ILE A 109 -3.84 12.28 2.23
CA ILE A 109 -4.01 13.52 3.00
C ILE A 109 -5.45 13.54 3.49
N ALA A 110 -5.63 13.41 4.80
CA ALA A 110 -6.93 13.47 5.46
C ALA A 110 -7.12 14.87 6.06
N GLU A 111 -8.14 15.60 5.59
CA GLU A 111 -8.46 16.98 6.00
C GLU A 111 -9.91 17.15 6.46
#